data_AF-A0A3A4L0B9-F1
#
_entry.id   AF-A0A3A4L0B9-F1
#
_cell.length_a   1.000
_cell.length_b   1.000
_cell.length_c   1.000
_cell.angle_alpha   90.00
_cell.angle_beta   90.00
_cell.angle_gamma   90.00
#
_symmetry.space_group_name_H-M   'P 1'
#
loop_
_entity.id
_entity.type
_entity.pdbx_description
1 polymer ?
#
loop_
_entity_poly.entity_id
_entity_poly.type
_entity_poly.pdbx_seq_one_letter_code
_entity_poly.pdbx_strand_id
1 'polypeptide(L)'
;MAVAAIVAASAVLVWWCTRPDVAQRHLADIRVQGFGRIADAPVARGSGDYGPNAGAIFLGPFVADLPPLVTADIAVKPVVPPIITAEDHSSTVAGATWPDDCALSVSRITPPAPDPAWNLTERQAGDLAAGTLALLRIIVTCNG
;
A
#
# COMPACT_ATOMS: atom_id res chain seq x y z
N MET A 1 -21.56 -10.71 -39.44
CA MET A 1 -21.65 -10.86 -37.97
C MET A 1 -20.47 -11.62 -37.35
N ALA A 2 -19.28 -11.66 -37.98
CA ALA A 2 -18.09 -12.33 -37.41
C ALA A 2 -17.13 -11.38 -36.66
N VAL A 3 -17.18 -10.07 -36.95
CA VAL A 3 -16.26 -9.07 -36.35
C VAL A 3 -16.56 -8.82 -34.86
N ALA A 4 -17.84 -8.87 -34.46
CA ALA A 4 -18.24 -8.63 -33.06
C ALA A 4 -17.78 -9.74 -32.10
N ALA A 5 -17.69 -11.00 -32.56
CA ALA A 5 -17.26 -12.12 -31.73
C ALA A 5 -15.75 -12.10 -31.45
N ILE A 6 -14.93 -11.62 -32.40
CA ILE A 6 -13.48 -11.50 -32.24
C ILE A 6 -13.14 -10.40 -31.21
N VAL A 7 -13.82 -9.25 -31.27
CA VAL A 7 -13.62 -8.15 -30.32
C VAL A 7 -13.98 -8.58 -28.88
N ALA A 8 -15.05 -9.35 -28.70
CA ALA A 8 -15.44 -9.86 -27.39
C ALA A 8 -14.43 -10.87 -26.82
N ALA A 9 -13.93 -11.80 -27.64
CA ALA A 9 -12.92 -12.76 -27.21
C ALA A 9 -11.59 -12.10 -26.82
N SER A 10 -11.16 -11.09 -27.59
CA SER A 10 -9.97 -10.29 -27.26
C SER A 10 -10.15 -9.50 -25.96
N ALA A 11 -11.32 -8.92 -25.72
CA ALA A 11 -11.60 -8.18 -24.48
C ALA A 11 -11.58 -9.09 -23.24
N VAL A 12 -12.11 -10.32 -23.35
CA VAL A 12 -12.09 -11.30 -22.25
C VAL A 12 -10.67 -11.76 -21.93
N LEU A 13 -9.84 -12.02 -22.95
CA LEU A 13 -8.44 -12.41 -22.77
C LEU A 13 -7.62 -11.28 -22.13
N VAL A 14 -7.78 -10.05 -22.60
CA VAL A 14 -7.12 -8.88 -22.02
C VAL A 14 -7.56 -8.72 -20.56
N TRP A 15 -8.86 -8.79 -20.28
CA TRP A 15 -9.38 -8.68 -18.92
C TRP A 15 -8.85 -9.77 -17.97
N TRP A 16 -8.75 -11.01 -18.45
CA TRP A 16 -8.21 -12.12 -17.66
C TRP A 16 -6.72 -11.93 -17.37
N CYS A 17 -5.94 -11.47 -18.34
CA CYS A 17 -4.51 -11.20 -18.17
C CYS A 17 -4.22 -9.96 -17.32
N THR A 18 -5.15 -9.01 -17.24
CA THR A 18 -5.01 -7.78 -16.43
C THR A 18 -5.74 -7.87 -15.09
N ARG A 19 -6.26 -9.04 -14.70
CA ARG A 19 -7.04 -9.17 -13.47
C ARG A 19 -6.11 -8.93 -12.27
N PRO A 20 -6.45 -8.01 -11.35
CA PRO A 20 -5.61 -7.76 -10.19
C PRO A 20 -5.48 -9.02 -9.34
N ASP A 21 -4.27 -9.27 -8.86
CA ASP A 21 -4.01 -10.37 -7.94
C ASP A 21 -4.71 -10.15 -6.58
N VAL A 22 -4.66 -11.14 -5.70
CA VAL A 22 -5.33 -11.07 -4.38
C VAL A 22 -4.81 -9.88 -3.56
N ALA A 23 -3.49 -9.66 -3.53
CA ALA A 23 -2.89 -8.57 -2.79
C ALA A 23 -3.31 -7.19 -3.33
N GLN A 24 -3.37 -7.04 -4.66
CA GLN A 24 -3.85 -5.81 -5.31
C GLN A 24 -5.31 -5.52 -5.01
N ARG A 25 -6.16 -6.55 -4.92
CA ARG A 25 -7.57 -6.40 -4.54
C ARG A 25 -7.69 -5.93 -3.09
N HIS A 26 -7.02 -6.59 -2.15
CA HIS A 26 -6.98 -6.17 -0.76
C HIS A 26 -6.48 -4.73 -0.61
N LEU A 27 -5.38 -4.39 -1.28
CA LEU A 27 -4.86 -3.02 -1.26
C LEU A 27 -5.85 -1.99 -1.84
N ALA A 28 -6.61 -2.36 -2.89
CA ALA A 28 -7.60 -1.49 -3.50
C ALA A 28 -8.81 -1.22 -2.60
N ASP A 29 -9.07 -2.08 -1.60
CA ASP A 29 -10.15 -1.93 -0.64
C ASP A 29 -9.73 -1.14 0.62
N ILE A 30 -8.42 -1.02 0.87
CA ILE A 30 -7.90 -0.25 2.00
C ILE A 30 -8.14 1.25 1.80
N ARG A 31 -8.73 1.87 2.83
CA ARG A 31 -8.85 3.34 2.95
C ARG A 31 -8.22 3.78 4.27
N VAL A 32 -7.52 4.90 4.25
CA VAL A 32 -6.97 5.50 5.47
C VAL A 32 -7.58 6.87 5.64
N GLN A 33 -8.39 7.05 6.68
CA GLN A 33 -9.12 8.29 6.91
C GLN A 33 -8.15 9.47 7.10
N GLY A 34 -8.32 10.52 6.30
CA GLY A 34 -7.47 11.72 6.33
C GLY A 34 -6.19 11.62 5.50
N PHE A 35 -5.91 10.47 4.86
CA PHE A 35 -4.74 10.29 4.02
C PHE A 35 -5.12 10.07 2.55
N GLY A 36 -4.37 10.69 1.65
CA GLY A 36 -4.48 10.47 0.20
C GLY A 36 -3.38 9.54 -0.29
N ARG A 37 -3.70 8.60 -1.18
CA ARG A 37 -2.70 7.80 -1.91
C ARG A 37 -1.96 8.70 -2.89
N ILE A 38 -0.63 8.69 -2.85
CA ILE A 38 0.22 9.55 -3.68
C ILE A 38 1.12 8.76 -4.64
N ALA A 39 1.42 7.50 -4.33
CA ALA A 39 2.25 6.65 -5.18
C ALA A 39 1.99 5.17 -4.91
N ASP A 40 2.46 4.33 -5.81
CA ASP A 40 2.64 2.90 -5.56
C ASP A 40 3.92 2.70 -4.75
N ALA A 41 3.88 1.81 -3.76
CA ALA A 41 5.08 1.47 -3.01
C ALA A 41 5.88 0.43 -3.79
N PRO A 42 7.21 0.55 -3.88
CA PRO A 42 8.04 -0.51 -4.42
C PRO A 42 7.87 -1.75 -3.53
N VAL A 43 7.38 -2.84 -4.12
CA VAL A 43 7.33 -4.16 -3.49
C VAL A 43 8.42 -5.03 -4.10
N ALA A 44 9.13 -5.78 -3.26
CA ALA A 44 10.17 -6.68 -3.74
C ALA A 44 9.54 -7.72 -4.67
N ARG A 45 9.94 -7.69 -5.95
CA ARG A 45 9.73 -8.77 -6.92
C ARG A 45 11.03 -9.56 -6.98
N GLY A 46 11.31 -10.34 -5.93
CA GLY A 46 12.48 -11.21 -5.92
C GLY A 46 12.35 -12.30 -6.99
N SER A 47 13.46 -12.86 -7.45
CA SER A 47 13.49 -14.00 -8.39
C SER A 47 13.11 -15.35 -7.75
N GLY A 48 12.53 -15.34 -6.56
CA GLY A 48 12.02 -16.53 -5.87
C GLY A 48 10.49 -16.62 -5.96
N ASP A 49 9.92 -17.73 -5.49
CA ASP A 49 8.47 -17.93 -5.34
C ASP A 49 7.93 -17.06 -4.19
N TYR A 50 8.01 -15.74 -4.36
CA TYR A 50 7.32 -14.79 -3.50
C TYR A 50 5.88 -14.70 -4.01
N GLY A 51 4.92 -14.93 -3.11
CA GLY A 51 3.52 -14.78 -3.43
C GLY A 51 3.16 -13.34 -3.82
N PRO A 52 1.91 -13.11 -4.27
CA PRO A 52 1.47 -11.81 -4.74
C PRO A 52 1.65 -10.72 -3.69
N ASN A 53 2.25 -9.59 -4.10
CA ASN A 53 2.51 -8.44 -3.23
C ASN A 53 2.01 -7.16 -3.89
N ALA A 54 1.42 -6.26 -3.10
CA ALA A 54 1.00 -4.94 -3.55
C ALA A 54 1.31 -3.91 -2.46
N GLY A 55 1.67 -2.68 -2.84
CA GLY A 55 1.86 -1.61 -1.86
C GLY A 55 1.57 -0.23 -2.40
N ALA A 56 1.27 0.69 -1.49
CA ALA A 56 0.98 2.09 -1.79
C ALA A 56 1.54 3.02 -0.71
N ILE A 57 1.82 4.26 -1.12
CA ILE A 57 2.25 5.36 -0.27
C ILE A 57 1.08 6.32 -0.09
N PHE A 58 0.82 6.67 1.17
CA PHE A 58 -0.23 7.58 1.57
C PHE A 58 0.36 8.78 2.30
N LEU A 59 -0.20 9.97 2.07
CA LEU A 59 0.18 11.22 2.71
C LEU A 59 -1.03 11.82 3.42
N GLY A 60 -0.86 12.23 4.67
CA GLY A 60 -1.92 12.81 5.48
C GLY A 60 -1.38 13.45 6.76
N PRO A 61 -2.26 13.95 7.64
CA PRO A 61 -1.84 14.55 8.90
C PRO A 61 -1.14 13.53 9.79
N PHE A 62 -0.22 13.99 10.62
CA PHE A 62 0.37 13.11 11.64
C PHE A 62 -0.70 12.66 12.64
N VAL A 63 -0.84 11.34 12.83
CA VAL A 63 -1.71 10.75 13.85
C VAL A 63 -0.92 9.70 14.61
N ALA A 64 -0.97 9.77 15.95
CA ALA A 64 -0.29 8.83 16.82
C ALA A 64 -0.90 7.42 16.76
N ASP A 65 -2.24 7.35 16.76
CA ASP A 65 -3.02 6.10 16.74
C ASP A 65 -3.64 5.86 15.34
N LEU A 66 -3.07 4.91 14.61
CA LEU A 66 -3.41 4.61 13.21
C LEU A 66 -4.45 3.50 12.99
N PRO A 67 -4.50 2.39 13.78
CA PRO A 67 -5.47 1.32 13.59
C PRO A 67 -6.94 1.77 13.37
N PRO A 68 -7.52 2.72 14.13
CA PRO A 68 -8.92 3.12 13.91
C PRO A 68 -9.14 3.89 12.60
N LEU A 69 -8.07 4.38 11.96
CA LEU A 69 -8.16 5.14 10.70
C LEU A 69 -8.06 4.26 9.47
N VAL A 70 -7.56 3.03 9.61
CA VAL A 70 -7.42 2.09 8.49
C VAL A 70 -8.70 1.29 8.37
N THR A 71 -9.49 1.59 7.35
CA THR A 71 -10.68 0.82 6.97
C THR A 71 -10.28 -0.27 5.98
N ALA A 72 -10.53 -1.51 6.36
CA ALA A 72 -10.41 -2.71 5.53
C ALA A 72 -11.53 -3.68 5.92
N ASP A 73 -11.70 -4.77 5.16
CA ASP A 73 -12.56 -5.90 5.52
C ASP A 73 -11.97 -6.77 6.65
N ILE A 74 -10.89 -6.30 7.29
CA ILE A 74 -10.17 -6.94 8.37
C ILE A 74 -9.92 -5.99 9.55
N ALA A 75 -9.88 -6.55 10.76
CA ALA A 75 -9.46 -5.83 11.96
C ALA A 75 -7.96 -5.56 11.97
N VAL A 76 -7.60 -4.28 11.80
CA VAL A 76 -6.22 -3.78 11.93
C VAL A 76 -5.86 -3.63 13.41
N LYS A 77 -4.69 -4.14 13.80
CA LYS A 77 -4.20 -4.09 15.19
C LYS A 77 -2.90 -3.30 15.28
N PRO A 78 -2.67 -2.56 16.38
CA PRO A 78 -1.39 -1.89 16.60
C PRO A 78 -0.26 -2.91 16.80
N VAL A 79 0.92 -2.57 16.30
CA VAL A 79 2.17 -3.31 16.56
C VAL A 79 2.92 -2.56 17.66
N VAL A 80 3.07 -3.19 18.82
CA VAL A 80 3.69 -2.59 20.02
C VAL A 80 4.75 -3.53 20.60
N PRO A 81 6.03 -3.12 20.69
CA PRO A 81 6.59 -1.88 20.15
C PRO A 81 6.61 -1.89 18.61
N PRO A 82 6.68 -0.71 17.96
CA PRO A 82 6.82 -0.65 16.51
C PRO A 82 8.08 -1.39 16.03
N ILE A 83 8.00 -2.07 14.88
CA ILE A 83 9.16 -2.73 14.26
C ILE A 83 9.87 -1.69 13.41
N ILE A 84 11.11 -1.35 13.77
CA ILE A 84 11.91 -0.33 13.09
C ILE A 84 12.74 -0.99 12.00
N THR A 85 12.62 -0.48 10.78
CA THR A 85 13.44 -0.88 9.64
C THR A 85 14.36 0.29 9.29
N ALA A 86 15.64 0.15 9.61
CA ALA A 86 16.62 1.23 9.43
C ALA A 86 16.92 1.48 7.94
N GLU A 87 16.88 0.44 7.11
CA GLU A 87 17.21 0.51 5.67
C GLU A 87 16.26 1.42 4.89
N ASP A 88 14.98 1.42 5.23
CA ASP A 88 13.95 2.21 4.54
C ASP A 88 13.39 3.36 5.40
N HIS A 89 14.06 3.65 6.52
CA HIS A 89 13.68 4.67 7.49
C HIS A 89 12.21 4.60 7.91
N SER A 90 11.69 3.39 8.14
CA SER A 90 10.29 3.19 8.49
C SER A 90 10.10 2.49 9.83
N SER A 91 8.90 2.63 10.40
CA SER A 91 8.46 1.84 11.55
C SER A 91 7.09 1.24 11.29
N THR A 92 6.98 -0.09 11.36
CA THR A 92 5.69 -0.78 11.27
C THR A 92 4.92 -0.60 12.57
N VAL A 93 3.76 0.03 12.45
CA VAL A 93 2.95 0.53 13.58
C VAL A 93 1.60 -0.18 13.67
N ALA A 94 1.15 -0.82 12.60
CA ALA A 94 -0.04 -1.64 12.61
C ALA A 94 0.05 -2.78 11.57
N GLY A 95 -0.78 -3.80 11.76
CA GLY A 95 -0.89 -4.92 10.82
C GLY A 95 -2.18 -5.71 10.98
N ALA A 96 -2.42 -6.59 10.02
CA ALA A 96 -3.56 -7.50 10.00
C ALA A 96 -3.23 -8.76 9.17
N THR A 97 -4.01 -9.82 9.32
CA THR A 97 -3.83 -11.07 8.56
C THR A 97 -5.18 -11.63 8.11
N TRP A 98 -5.40 -11.68 6.80
CA TRP A 98 -6.61 -12.23 6.20
C TRP A 98 -6.64 -13.76 6.30
N PRO A 99 -7.84 -14.39 6.20
CA PRO A 99 -7.97 -15.85 6.19
C PRO A 99 -7.37 -16.55 4.96
N ASP A 100 -7.05 -15.81 3.90
CA ASP A 100 -6.46 -16.30 2.65
C ASP A 100 -4.92 -16.21 2.64
N ASP A 101 -4.30 -16.23 3.82
CA ASP A 101 -2.85 -16.14 4.03
C ASP A 101 -2.20 -14.85 3.50
N CYS A 102 -2.99 -13.78 3.36
CA CYS A 102 -2.48 -12.44 3.12
C CYS A 102 -2.24 -11.69 4.45
N ALA A 103 -1.22 -10.84 4.47
CA ALA A 103 -0.85 -10.00 5.58
C ALA A 103 -0.78 -8.53 5.16
N LEU A 104 -1.29 -7.65 6.02
CA LEU A 104 -1.21 -6.20 5.92
C LEU A 104 -0.10 -5.70 6.83
N SER A 105 0.79 -4.86 6.32
CA SER A 105 1.65 -4.01 7.13
C SER A 105 1.36 -2.54 6.86
N VAL A 106 1.31 -1.76 7.94
CA VAL A 106 1.21 -0.29 7.89
C VAL A 106 2.44 0.26 8.58
N SER A 107 3.29 0.92 7.82
CA SER A 107 4.54 1.48 8.30
C SER A 107 4.53 3.00 8.15
N ARG A 108 4.97 3.72 9.18
CA ARG A 108 5.22 5.15 9.10
C ARG A 108 6.63 5.37 8.55
N ILE A 109 6.73 6.10 7.46
CA ILE A 109 8.02 6.47 6.87
C ILE A 109 8.49 7.77 7.53
N THR A 110 9.73 7.78 7.98
CA THR A 110 10.42 8.97 8.51
C THR A 110 11.62 9.26 7.61
N PRO A 111 11.37 9.63 6.34
CA PRO A 111 12.45 9.68 5.36
C PRO A 111 13.39 10.84 5.68
N PRO A 112 14.72 10.66 5.52
CA PRO A 112 15.66 11.77 5.63
C PRO A 112 15.52 12.77 4.47
N ALA A 113 15.00 12.32 3.31
CA ALA A 113 14.64 13.15 2.17
C ALA A 113 13.45 12.51 1.42
N PRO A 114 12.49 13.31 0.91
CA PRO A 114 11.36 12.79 0.15
C PRO A 114 11.81 12.16 -1.17
N ASP A 115 11.24 10.99 -1.51
CA ASP A 115 11.48 10.33 -2.79
C ASP A 115 10.91 11.18 -3.94
N PRO A 116 11.70 11.50 -4.99
CA PRO A 116 11.20 12.26 -6.13
C PRO A 116 10.00 11.60 -6.84
N ALA A 117 9.84 10.27 -6.76
CA ALA A 117 8.71 9.55 -7.33
C ALA A 117 7.36 9.87 -6.66
N TRP A 118 7.37 10.46 -5.46
CA TRP A 118 6.15 10.83 -4.73
C TRP A 118 5.50 12.13 -5.24
N ASN A 119 6.19 12.89 -6.11
CA ASN A 119 5.68 14.13 -6.72
C ASN A 119 5.06 15.12 -5.71
N LEU A 120 5.72 15.28 -4.55
CA LEU A 120 5.25 16.18 -3.50
C LEU A 120 5.38 17.63 -3.95
N THR A 121 4.37 18.44 -3.65
CA THR A 121 4.48 19.90 -3.74
C THR A 121 5.47 20.44 -2.71
N GLU A 122 6.06 21.62 -2.95
CA GLU A 122 6.96 22.27 -1.98
C GLU A 122 6.31 22.43 -0.60
N ARG A 123 5.01 22.76 -0.58
CA ARG A 123 4.25 22.87 0.68
C ARG A 123 4.17 21.53 1.41
N GLN A 124 3.83 20.44 0.72
CA GLN A 124 3.75 19.11 1.33
C GLN A 124 5.12 18.65 1.84
N ALA A 125 6.20 18.93 1.10
CA ALA A 125 7.56 18.63 1.54
C ALA A 125 7.92 19.44 2.81
N GLY A 126 7.55 20.72 2.87
CA GLY A 126 7.73 21.55 4.06
C GLY A 126 6.92 21.07 5.26
N ASP A 127 5.66 20.70 5.05
CA ASP A 127 4.77 20.17 6.11
C ASP A 127 5.25 18.79 6.62
N LEU A 128 5.81 17.95 5.75
CA LEU A 128 6.48 16.70 6.16
C LEU A 128 7.73 16.97 7.00
N ALA A 129 8.57 17.92 6.58
CA ALA A 129 9.77 18.29 7.33
C ALA A 129 9.44 18.91 8.70
N ALA A 130 8.32 19.62 8.80
CA ALA A 130 7.79 20.18 10.04
C ALA A 130 7.09 19.13 10.94
N GLY A 131 6.87 17.90 10.44
CA GLY A 131 6.17 16.84 11.17
C GLY A 131 4.66 17.04 11.30
N THR A 132 4.05 17.95 10.51
CA THR A 132 2.60 18.15 10.48
C THR A 132 1.91 17.15 9.56
N LEU A 133 2.62 16.67 8.52
CA LEU A 133 2.23 15.54 7.70
C LEU A 133 3.04 14.28 8.04
N ALA A 134 2.47 13.13 7.72
CA ALA A 134 3.11 11.83 7.81
C ALA A 134 2.92 11.04 6.51
N LEU A 135 3.91 10.22 6.20
CA LEU A 135 3.85 9.23 5.14
C LEU A 135 3.58 7.85 5.73
N LEU A 136 2.61 7.15 5.14
CA LEU A 136 2.35 5.76 5.46
C LEU A 136 2.67 4.91 4.24
N ARG A 137 3.46 3.86 4.44
CA ARG A 137 3.58 2.75 3.51
C ARG A 137 2.62 1.67 3.93
N ILE A 138 1.76 1.25 3.01
CA ILE A 138 0.88 0.12 3.20
C ILE A 138 1.31 -0.98 2.23
N ILE A 139 1.61 -2.16 2.75
CA ILE A 139 1.94 -3.34 1.96
C ILE A 139 0.95 -4.45 2.30
N VAL A 140 0.44 -5.11 1.26
CA VAL A 140 -0.23 -6.39 1.35
C VAL A 140 0.68 -7.44 0.73
N THR A 141 0.97 -8.49 1.49
CA THR A 141 1.78 -9.64 1.08
C THR A 141 0.95 -10.90 1.24
N CYS A 142 0.81 -11.70 0.20
CA CYS A 142 0.15 -13.00 0.28
C CYS A 142 1.17 -14.13 0.16
N ASN A 143 0.99 -15.19 0.92
CA ASN A 143 1.78 -16.41 0.71
C ASN A 143 1.44 -17.03 -0.66
N GLY A 144 2.45 -17.62 -1.30
CA GLY A 144 2.32 -18.38 -2.56
C GLY A 144 2.25 -19.87 -2.30
#